data_AF-A0A1X0NQF7-F1
#
_entry.id   AF-A0A1X0NQF7-F1
#
_cell.length_a   1.000
_cell.length_b   1.000
_cell.length_c   1.000
_cell.angle_alpha   90.00
_cell.angle_beta   90.00
_cell.angle_gamma   90.00
#
_symmetry.space_group_name_H-M   'P 1'
#
loop_
_entity.id
_entity.type
_entity.pdbx_description
1 polymer ?
#
loop_
_entity_poly.entity_id
_entity_poly.type
_entity_poly.pdbx_seq_one_letter_code
_entity_poly.pdbx_strand_id
1 'polypeptide(L)'
;MKGCDKCTFRYYEILPIDLEPEYEPGYTCDMCSKDFSKGPFFHCARSGRDLCIDCGERLSLNPFSALISKVMVPDTVWKDMHRGSVVVLCYQMHFEFFGCHFSDGSNLLVSNRDDAPSYYIEAGSIFEKAVFLTKSDLLKRFPWVKEVVRIFDIRATCFYPMSTHSDRSRQCYLISFRQEEDFLEFHLSDGFYEVLHCTEGVILVIKESLVISCLVMNSPVRWGKSLPKAASLALEWFLSGR
;
A
#
# COMPACT_ATOMS: atom_id res chain seq x y z
N MET A 1 -23.38 -19.99 -0.90
CA MET A 1 -22.44 -19.39 0.05
C MET A 1 -22.39 -17.90 -0.24
N LYS A 2 -22.96 -17.08 0.66
CA LYS A 2 -22.97 -15.62 0.55
C LYS A 2 -21.53 -15.10 0.70
N GLY A 3 -21.18 -14.03 -0.02
CA GLY A 3 -19.82 -13.58 -0.29
C GLY A 3 -18.86 -13.75 0.89
N CYS A 4 -17.78 -14.50 0.65
CA CYS A 4 -16.59 -14.40 1.50
C CYS A 4 -16.09 -12.96 1.35
N ASP A 5 -16.49 -12.09 2.27
CA ASP A 5 -15.88 -10.79 2.47
C ASP A 5 -14.39 -11.05 2.68
N LYS A 6 -13.60 -10.80 1.63
CA LYS A 6 -12.15 -10.94 1.69
C LYS A 6 -11.68 -9.93 2.71
N CYS A 7 -11.39 -10.40 3.93
CA CYS A 7 -10.78 -9.60 4.97
C CYS A 7 -9.41 -9.17 4.45
N THR A 8 -9.15 -7.87 4.53
CA THR A 8 -7.93 -7.25 4.04
C THR A 8 -7.14 -6.72 5.23
N PHE A 9 -5.95 -7.27 5.40
CA PHE A 9 -5.17 -7.08 6.62
C PHE A 9 -4.06 -6.04 6.42
N ARG A 10 -3.81 -5.26 7.47
CA ARG A 10 -2.70 -4.32 7.61
C ARG A 10 -1.87 -4.71 8.83
N TYR A 11 -0.57 -4.50 8.75
CA TYR A 11 0.33 -4.74 9.88
C TYR A 11 0.29 -3.57 10.86
N TYR A 12 0.09 -3.89 12.13
CA TYR A 12 0.15 -2.96 13.24
C TYR A 12 1.27 -3.44 14.17
N GLU A 13 2.25 -2.58 14.43
CA GLU A 13 3.31 -2.89 15.41
C GLU A 13 2.78 -2.76 16.84
N ILE A 14 1.90 -1.78 17.04
CA ILE A 14 1.30 -1.42 18.31
C ILE A 14 -0.22 -1.50 18.24
N LEU A 15 -0.85 -1.74 19.39
CA LEU A 15 -2.30 -1.70 19.53
C LEU A 15 -2.78 -0.25 19.30
N PRO A 16 -3.75 -0.01 18.40
CA PRO A 16 -4.21 1.32 18.07
C PRO A 16 -5.23 1.85 19.08
N ILE A 17 -4.94 1.79 20.38
CA ILE A 17 -5.89 2.09 21.48
C ILE A 17 -6.50 3.51 21.34
N ASP A 18 -5.72 4.47 20.83
CA ASP A 18 -6.19 5.84 20.61
C ASP A 18 -7.25 5.96 19.50
N LEU A 19 -7.22 5.05 18.51
CA LEU A 19 -8.21 4.97 17.43
C LEU A 19 -9.36 4.02 17.80
N GLU A 20 -9.03 2.91 18.45
CA GLU A 20 -9.90 1.77 18.75
C GLU A 20 -9.68 1.34 20.21
N PRO A 21 -10.36 1.99 21.19
CA PRO A 21 -10.15 1.75 22.62
C PRO A 21 -10.44 0.31 23.07
N GLU A 22 -11.18 -0.46 22.27
CA GLU A 22 -11.44 -1.88 22.47
C GLU A 22 -10.18 -2.76 22.51
N TYR A 23 -9.04 -2.25 22.02
CA TYR A 23 -7.74 -2.89 22.14
C TYR A 23 -7.04 -2.70 23.49
N GLU A 24 -7.59 -1.91 24.43
CA GLU A 24 -7.01 -1.73 25.77
C GLU A 24 -6.69 -3.05 26.51
N PRO A 25 -7.55 -4.08 26.53
CA PRO A 25 -7.22 -5.37 27.14
C PRO A 25 -6.27 -6.25 26.29
N GLY A 26 -5.93 -5.83 25.07
CA GLY A 26 -5.23 -6.63 24.08
C GLY A 26 -6.14 -7.07 22.93
N TYR A 27 -5.75 -8.13 22.22
CA TYR A 27 -6.53 -8.71 21.12
C TYR A 27 -6.54 -10.24 21.18
N THR A 28 -7.54 -10.86 20.57
CA THR A 28 -7.62 -12.31 20.37
C THR A 28 -7.45 -12.63 18.90
N CYS A 29 -6.54 -13.55 18.57
CA CYS A 29 -6.38 -13.97 17.18
C CYS A 29 -7.59 -14.79 16.70
N ASP A 30 -8.29 -14.31 15.67
CA ASP A 30 -9.50 -14.96 15.11
C ASP A 30 -9.23 -16.29 14.41
N MET A 31 -7.97 -16.67 14.22
CA MET A 31 -7.61 -17.95 13.59
C MET A 31 -7.22 -19.02 14.60
N CYS A 32 -6.46 -18.67 15.64
CA CYS A 32 -5.97 -19.64 16.63
C CYS A 32 -6.56 -19.45 18.04
N SER A 33 -7.41 -18.44 18.22
CA SER A 33 -8.09 -18.10 19.48
C SER A 33 -7.15 -17.84 20.65
N LYS A 34 -5.88 -17.50 20.38
CA LYS A 34 -4.91 -17.10 21.41
C LYS A 34 -5.09 -15.62 21.74
N ASP A 35 -5.01 -15.32 23.02
CA ASP A 35 -5.07 -13.94 23.55
C ASP A 35 -3.67 -13.33 23.66
N PHE A 36 -3.58 -12.06 23.32
CA PHE A 36 -2.36 -11.27 23.34
C PHE A 36 -2.61 -9.95 24.04
N SER A 37 -1.94 -9.70 25.17
CA SER A 37 -2.08 -8.44 25.92
C SER A 37 -1.39 -7.25 25.22
N LYS A 38 -0.45 -7.52 24.31
CA LYS A 38 0.26 -6.53 23.50
C LYS A 38 1.02 -7.22 22.37
N GLY A 39 1.49 -6.42 21.43
CA GLY A 39 2.42 -6.84 20.38
C GLY A 39 1.85 -6.66 18.98
N PRO A 40 2.65 -7.00 17.97
CA PRO A 40 2.28 -6.75 16.60
C PRO A 40 1.26 -7.78 16.10
N PHE A 41 0.40 -7.33 15.20
CA PHE A 41 -0.69 -8.13 14.66
C PHE A 41 -1.11 -7.65 13.27
N PHE A 42 -1.96 -8.43 12.62
CA PHE A 42 -2.58 -8.08 11.37
C PHE A 42 -4.05 -7.78 11.62
N HIS A 43 -4.47 -6.56 11.33
CA HIS A 43 -5.82 -6.08 11.58
C HIS A 43 -6.57 -5.84 10.27
N CYS A 44 -7.86 -6.19 10.24
CA CYS A 44 -8.76 -5.87 9.15
C CYS A 44 -9.88 -4.93 9.61
N ALA A 45 -9.69 -3.62 9.40
CA ALA A 45 -10.64 -2.56 9.78
C ALA A 45 -12.07 -2.75 9.26
N ARG A 46 -12.25 -3.46 8.14
CA ARG A 46 -13.60 -3.74 7.59
C ARG A 46 -14.33 -4.82 8.38
N SER A 47 -13.63 -5.85 8.84
CA SER A 47 -14.24 -7.03 9.48
C SER A 47 -14.03 -7.08 10.98
N GLY A 48 -13.17 -6.20 11.52
CA GLY A 48 -12.70 -6.25 12.90
C GLY A 48 -11.80 -7.46 13.19
N ARG A 49 -11.35 -8.18 12.14
CA ARG A 49 -10.58 -9.41 12.34
C ARG A 49 -9.12 -9.14 12.61
N ASP A 50 -8.59 -9.89 13.57
CA ASP A 50 -7.22 -9.84 14.03
C ASP A 50 -6.52 -11.19 13.87
N LEU A 51 -5.29 -11.14 13.37
CA LEU A 51 -4.42 -12.30 13.28
C LEU A 51 -3.11 -12.01 13.99
N CYS A 52 -2.65 -12.96 14.81
CA CYS A 52 -1.27 -12.94 15.28
C CYS A 52 -0.30 -13.14 14.10
N ILE A 53 0.97 -12.81 14.32
CA ILE A 53 2.03 -12.88 13.31
C ILE A 53 2.08 -14.27 12.64
N ASP A 54 2.17 -15.34 13.43
CA ASP A 54 2.22 -16.71 12.90
C ASP A 54 1.01 -17.05 12.01
N CYS A 55 -0.19 -16.59 12.36
CA CYS A 55 -1.40 -16.83 11.59
C CYS A 55 -1.45 -15.97 10.32
N GLY A 56 -0.92 -14.74 10.38
CA GLY A 56 -0.77 -13.87 9.22
C GLY A 56 0.23 -14.42 8.21
N GLU A 57 1.39 -14.89 8.67
CA GLU A 57 2.43 -15.49 7.82
C GLU A 57 1.91 -16.72 7.07
N ARG A 58 1.08 -17.57 7.72
CA ARG A 58 0.40 -18.69 7.05
C ARG A 58 -0.54 -18.26 5.91
N LEU A 59 -0.95 -16.99 5.89
CA LEU A 59 -1.72 -16.37 4.80
C LEU A 59 -0.84 -15.53 3.86
N SER A 60 0.48 -15.69 3.91
CA SER A 60 1.48 -14.93 3.16
C SER A 60 1.47 -13.42 3.47
N LEU A 61 0.91 -13.00 4.61
CA LEU A 61 0.98 -11.61 5.05
C LEU A 61 2.36 -11.35 5.67
N ASN A 62 2.88 -10.15 5.45
CA ASN A 62 4.10 -9.68 6.07
C ASN A 62 3.96 -8.18 6.42
N PRO A 63 4.87 -7.60 7.21
CA PRO A 63 4.80 -6.19 7.62
C PRO A 63 4.72 -5.17 6.48
N PHE A 64 5.17 -5.55 5.28
CA PHE A 64 5.17 -4.72 4.08
C PHE A 64 3.96 -4.97 3.16
N SER A 65 3.05 -5.86 3.54
CA SER A 65 1.82 -6.12 2.79
C SER A 65 1.00 -4.84 2.61
N ALA A 66 0.59 -4.57 1.36
CA ALA A 66 -0.13 -3.38 0.92
C ALA A 66 0.61 -2.04 1.08
N LEU A 67 1.92 -2.03 1.28
CA LEU A 67 2.76 -0.83 1.16
C LEU A 67 3.30 -0.69 -0.27
N ILE A 68 3.80 0.50 -0.64
CA ILE A 68 4.46 0.72 -1.94
C ILE A 68 5.88 0.18 -1.90
N SER A 69 6.14 -0.89 -2.64
CA SER A 69 7.45 -1.53 -2.73
C SER A 69 8.35 -0.92 -3.79
N LYS A 70 7.76 -0.50 -4.91
CA LYS A 70 8.49 0.04 -6.05
C LYS A 70 7.84 1.28 -6.59
N VAL A 71 8.65 2.22 -7.07
CA VAL A 71 8.19 3.39 -7.83
C VAL A 71 9.06 3.66 -9.04
N MET A 72 8.47 4.29 -10.05
CA MET A 72 9.17 4.75 -11.25
C MET A 72 8.47 5.99 -11.80
N VAL A 73 9.23 7.05 -12.06
CA VAL A 73 8.74 8.21 -12.81
C VAL A 73 8.94 7.94 -14.31
N PRO A 74 7.91 8.12 -15.16
CA PRO A 74 8.06 7.96 -16.60
C PRO A 74 9.14 8.89 -17.19
N ASP A 75 9.99 8.37 -18.07
CA ASP A 75 10.97 9.14 -18.84
C ASP A 75 10.38 9.73 -20.13
N THR A 76 9.20 9.25 -20.51
CA THR A 76 8.44 9.63 -21.70
C THR A 76 6.98 9.87 -21.33
N VAL A 77 6.27 10.61 -22.18
CA VAL A 77 4.87 10.96 -21.90
C VAL A 77 3.96 9.78 -22.20
N TRP A 78 3.42 9.16 -21.14
CA TRP A 78 2.39 8.14 -21.24
C TRP A 78 1.02 8.74 -20.97
N LYS A 79 0.17 8.74 -21.99
CA LYS A 79 -1.11 9.47 -21.98
C LYS A 79 -2.30 8.51 -22.05
N ASP A 80 -3.37 8.82 -21.34
CA ASP A 80 -4.68 8.24 -21.59
C ASP A 80 -5.24 8.77 -22.91
N MET A 81 -5.41 7.89 -23.92
CA MET A 81 -5.89 8.31 -25.24
C MET A 81 -7.31 8.90 -25.23
N HIS A 82 -8.12 8.61 -24.20
CA HIS A 82 -9.50 9.09 -24.11
C HIS A 82 -9.61 10.42 -23.34
N ARG A 83 -8.91 10.57 -22.22
CA ARG A 83 -9.02 11.74 -21.33
C ARG A 83 -7.87 12.73 -21.46
N GLY A 84 -6.75 12.27 -21.98
CA GLY A 84 -5.56 13.07 -22.19
C GLY A 84 -4.72 13.37 -20.95
N SER A 85 -5.07 12.84 -19.78
CA SER A 85 -4.21 12.85 -18.61
C SER A 85 -2.96 12.00 -18.83
N VAL A 86 -1.88 12.38 -18.14
CA VAL A 86 -0.57 11.73 -18.30
C VAL A 86 -0.17 11.02 -17.02
N VAL A 87 0.55 9.91 -17.13
CA VAL A 87 1.11 9.21 -15.97
C VAL A 87 2.18 10.09 -15.35
N VAL A 88 2.08 10.30 -14.03
CA VAL A 88 3.06 11.06 -13.23
C VAL A 88 3.88 10.18 -12.32
N LEU A 89 3.36 9.00 -11.96
CA LEU A 89 4.07 8.02 -11.15
C LEU A 89 3.58 6.61 -11.46
N CYS A 90 4.50 5.68 -11.68
CA CYS A 90 4.23 4.25 -11.63
C CYS A 90 4.62 3.70 -10.25
N TYR A 91 3.85 2.76 -9.73
CA TYR A 91 4.07 2.18 -8.42
C TYR A 91 3.69 0.69 -8.39
N GLN A 92 4.17 -0.04 -7.38
CA GLN A 92 3.75 -1.41 -7.13
C GLN A 92 3.52 -1.65 -5.65
N MET A 93 2.29 -2.03 -5.29
CA MET A 93 1.92 -2.45 -3.93
C MET A 93 1.71 -3.95 -3.82
N HIS A 94 1.15 -4.54 -4.87
CA HIS A 94 0.82 -5.96 -4.92
C HIS A 94 1.57 -6.62 -6.07
N PHE A 95 1.96 -7.88 -5.88
CA PHE A 95 2.63 -8.65 -6.93
C PHE A 95 1.77 -8.77 -8.21
N GLU A 96 0.45 -8.83 -8.04
CA GLU A 96 -0.49 -9.04 -9.14
C GLU A 96 -0.68 -7.81 -10.03
N PHE A 97 -0.38 -6.61 -9.54
CA PHE A 97 -0.67 -5.36 -10.22
C PHE A 97 0.49 -4.38 -10.14
N PHE A 98 0.79 -3.73 -11.26
CA PHE A 98 1.49 -2.45 -11.22
C PHE A 98 0.48 -1.32 -11.46
N GLY A 99 0.65 -0.22 -10.73
CA GLY A 99 -0.19 0.95 -10.79
C GLY A 99 0.45 2.09 -11.57
N CYS A 100 -0.37 2.86 -12.28
CA CYS A 100 -0.02 4.14 -12.86
C CYS A 100 -0.96 5.21 -12.29
N HIS A 101 -0.40 6.20 -11.61
CA HIS A 101 -1.10 7.38 -11.13
C HIS A 101 -1.02 8.48 -12.18
N PHE A 102 -2.18 9.04 -12.54
CA PHE A 102 -2.29 10.08 -13.57
C PHE A 102 -2.34 11.48 -12.95
N SER A 103 -1.97 12.47 -13.75
CA SER A 103 -1.97 13.90 -13.38
C SER A 103 -3.35 14.44 -12.98
N ASP A 104 -4.42 13.75 -13.33
CA ASP A 104 -5.79 14.09 -12.94
C ASP A 104 -6.25 13.38 -11.65
N GLY A 105 -5.38 12.60 -11.00
CA GLY A 105 -5.66 11.81 -9.80
C GLY A 105 -6.30 10.44 -10.09
N SER A 106 -6.58 10.11 -11.35
CA SER A 106 -7.03 8.77 -11.73
C SER A 106 -5.90 7.74 -11.64
N ASN A 107 -6.27 6.47 -11.60
CA ASN A 107 -5.31 5.36 -11.52
C ASN A 107 -5.63 4.29 -12.57
N LEU A 108 -4.58 3.68 -13.10
CA LEU A 108 -4.67 2.43 -13.87
C LEU A 108 -3.89 1.35 -13.12
N LEU A 109 -4.57 0.30 -12.69
CA LEU A 109 -3.96 -0.90 -12.13
C LEU A 109 -3.93 -1.96 -13.22
N VAL A 110 -2.73 -2.23 -13.73
CA VAL A 110 -2.52 -3.20 -14.80
C VAL A 110 -2.16 -4.54 -14.19
N SER A 111 -2.91 -5.57 -14.59
CA SER A 111 -2.64 -6.94 -14.17
C SER A 111 -1.36 -7.47 -14.80
N ASN A 112 -0.51 -8.09 -13.99
CA ASN A 112 0.65 -8.87 -14.45
C ASN A 112 0.25 -10.25 -14.99
N ARG A 113 -1.00 -10.66 -14.79
CA ARG A 113 -1.55 -11.92 -15.28
C ARG A 113 -2.36 -11.71 -16.55
N ASP A 114 -2.08 -12.53 -17.56
CA ASP A 114 -2.76 -12.49 -18.86
C ASP A 114 -4.25 -12.87 -18.79
N ASP A 115 -4.65 -13.65 -17.79
CA ASP A 115 -6.01 -14.14 -17.59
C ASP A 115 -6.88 -13.24 -16.69
N ALA A 116 -6.30 -12.18 -16.12
CA ALA A 116 -6.99 -11.27 -15.21
C ALA A 116 -7.18 -9.87 -15.80
N PRO A 117 -8.30 -9.18 -15.50
CA PRO A 117 -8.56 -7.85 -16.02
C PRO A 117 -7.64 -6.82 -15.38
N SER A 118 -7.43 -5.71 -16.10
CA SER A 118 -6.87 -4.48 -15.55
C SER A 118 -8.00 -3.53 -15.11
N TYR A 119 -7.70 -2.57 -14.26
CA TYR A 119 -8.70 -1.70 -13.62
C TYR A 119 -8.34 -0.24 -13.84
N TYR A 120 -9.27 0.54 -14.39
CA TYR A 120 -9.15 1.99 -14.43
C TYR A 120 -10.07 2.62 -13.37
N ILE A 121 -9.51 3.45 -12.51
CA ILE A 121 -10.17 4.05 -11.36
C ILE A 121 -10.18 5.56 -11.57
N GLU A 122 -11.36 6.13 -11.71
CA GLU A 122 -11.50 7.59 -11.86
C GLU A 122 -11.09 8.32 -10.58
N ALA A 123 -10.61 9.56 -10.74
CA ALA A 123 -10.26 10.42 -9.61
C ALA A 123 -11.44 10.58 -8.65
N GLY A 124 -11.18 10.41 -7.34
CA GLY A 124 -12.21 10.46 -6.31
C GLY A 124 -13.21 9.29 -6.29
N SER A 125 -13.05 8.30 -7.16
CA SER A 125 -13.83 7.05 -7.12
C SER A 125 -13.27 6.08 -6.08
N ILE A 126 -13.90 4.90 -5.94
CA ILE A 126 -13.43 3.76 -5.14
C ILE A 126 -13.13 2.57 -6.05
N PHE A 127 -12.31 1.63 -5.59
CA PHE A 127 -11.90 0.46 -6.38
C PHE A 127 -13.09 -0.38 -6.86
N GLU A 128 -14.13 -0.55 -6.05
CA GLU A 128 -15.34 -1.32 -6.39
C GLU A 128 -16.12 -0.74 -7.59
N LYS A 129 -15.87 0.53 -7.92
CA LYS A 129 -16.45 1.22 -9.08
C LYS A 129 -15.48 1.32 -10.26
N ALA A 130 -14.35 0.61 -10.21
CA ALA A 130 -13.36 0.62 -11.27
C ALA A 130 -13.95 0.09 -12.59
N VAL A 131 -13.51 0.69 -13.70
CA VAL A 131 -13.79 0.19 -15.05
C VAL A 131 -12.85 -0.98 -15.34
N PHE A 132 -13.44 -2.15 -15.58
CA PHE A 132 -12.71 -3.34 -15.99
C PHE A 132 -12.25 -3.19 -17.44
N LEU A 133 -10.97 -3.45 -17.69
CA LEU A 133 -10.36 -3.41 -19.00
C LEU A 133 -9.86 -4.80 -19.36
N THR A 134 -10.40 -5.36 -20.44
CA THR A 134 -9.78 -6.54 -21.06
C THR A 134 -8.41 -6.16 -21.62
N LYS A 135 -7.56 -7.14 -21.90
CA LYS A 135 -6.25 -6.90 -22.54
C LYS A 135 -6.38 -6.12 -23.86
N SER A 136 -7.43 -6.38 -24.64
CA SER A 136 -7.70 -5.65 -25.88
C SER A 136 -8.04 -4.17 -25.61
N ASP A 137 -8.97 -3.91 -24.68
CA ASP A 137 -9.40 -2.55 -24.32
C ASP A 137 -8.26 -1.73 -23.71
N LEU A 138 -7.47 -2.36 -22.84
CA LEU A 138 -6.28 -1.79 -22.22
C LEU A 138 -5.30 -1.31 -23.28
N LEU A 139 -4.97 -2.17 -24.25
CA LEU A 139 -3.98 -1.83 -25.29
C LEU A 139 -4.51 -0.82 -26.30
N LYS A 140 -5.83 -0.77 -26.50
CA LYS A 140 -6.48 0.25 -27.34
C LYS A 140 -6.42 1.63 -26.68
N ARG A 141 -6.68 1.72 -25.38
CA ARG A 141 -6.71 2.99 -24.63
C ARG A 141 -5.32 3.44 -24.15
N PHE A 142 -4.45 2.50 -23.80
CA PHE A 142 -3.12 2.73 -23.26
C PHE A 142 -2.06 1.88 -24.00
N PRO A 143 -1.73 2.21 -25.27
CA PRO A 143 -0.81 1.40 -26.07
C PRO A 143 0.59 1.23 -25.46
N TRP A 144 1.03 2.20 -24.68
CA TRP A 144 2.33 2.23 -24.00
C TRP A 144 2.49 1.18 -22.89
N VAL A 145 1.39 0.58 -22.40
CA VAL A 145 1.44 -0.39 -21.29
C VAL A 145 2.37 -1.57 -21.56
N LYS A 146 2.48 -2.02 -22.82
CA LYS A 146 3.39 -3.12 -23.19
C LYS A 146 4.85 -2.82 -22.89
N GLU A 147 5.24 -1.56 -23.05
CA GLU A 147 6.61 -1.12 -22.83
C GLU A 147 6.86 -0.94 -21.33
N VAL A 148 5.92 -0.30 -20.62
CA VAL A 148 6.01 -0.07 -19.18
C VAL A 148 6.22 -1.36 -18.41
N VAL A 149 5.43 -2.39 -18.68
CA VAL A 149 5.59 -3.71 -18.04
C VAL A 149 7.02 -4.26 -18.19
N ARG A 150 7.63 -4.07 -19.36
CA ARG A 150 8.97 -4.61 -19.64
C ARG A 150 10.08 -3.82 -18.95
N ILE A 151 9.91 -2.51 -18.78
CA ILE A 151 10.95 -1.65 -18.22
C ILE A 151 10.80 -1.45 -16.71
N PHE A 152 9.60 -1.63 -16.16
CA PHE A 152 9.32 -1.32 -14.75
C PHE A 152 10.20 -2.13 -13.81
N ASP A 153 10.34 -3.44 -14.03
CA ASP A 153 11.21 -4.28 -13.19
C ASP A 153 12.71 -3.94 -13.29
N ILE A 154 13.13 -3.26 -14.36
CA ILE A 154 14.52 -2.87 -14.60
C ILE A 154 14.81 -1.48 -14.01
N ARG A 155 13.85 -0.55 -14.15
CA ARG A 155 14.05 0.88 -13.87
C ARG A 155 13.43 1.36 -12.57
N ALA A 156 12.48 0.63 -12.01
CA ALA A 156 11.85 1.04 -10.78
C ALA A 156 12.82 1.01 -9.60
N THR A 157 12.76 2.04 -8.77
CA THR A 157 13.43 2.07 -7.47
C THR A 157 12.65 1.16 -6.53
N CYS A 158 13.33 0.16 -5.98
CA CYS A 158 12.77 -0.80 -5.04
C CYS A 158 13.16 -0.37 -3.61
N PHE A 159 12.16 -0.09 -2.77
CA PHE A 159 12.39 0.25 -1.37
C PHE A 159 12.64 -0.99 -0.51
N TYR A 160 11.88 -2.06 -0.79
CA TYR A 160 11.99 -3.34 -0.09
C TYR A 160 11.51 -4.48 -1.00
N PRO A 161 11.98 -5.73 -0.79
CA PRO A 161 11.54 -6.88 -1.57
C PRO A 161 10.02 -7.13 -1.42
N MET A 162 9.32 -7.25 -2.54
CA MET A 162 7.90 -7.59 -2.56
C MET A 162 7.68 -9.09 -2.30
N SER A 163 6.55 -9.44 -1.67
CA SER A 163 6.07 -10.83 -1.62
C SER A 163 5.89 -11.40 -3.03
N THR A 164 6.36 -12.62 -3.27
CA THR A 164 6.17 -13.33 -4.55
C THR A 164 4.83 -14.05 -4.65
N HIS A 165 4.00 -13.97 -3.62
CA HIS A 165 2.71 -14.62 -3.56
C HIS A 165 1.60 -13.57 -3.47
N SER A 166 0.44 -13.88 -4.06
CA SER A 166 -0.78 -13.12 -3.82
C SER A 166 -1.07 -13.15 -2.32
N ASP A 167 -0.81 -12.05 -1.63
CA ASP A 167 -1.21 -11.92 -0.24
C ASP A 167 -2.70 -11.54 -0.17
N ARG A 168 -3.34 -11.79 0.96
CA ARG A 168 -4.74 -11.38 1.19
C ARG A 168 -4.83 -9.90 1.59
N SER A 169 -3.91 -9.07 1.12
CA SER A 169 -3.88 -7.66 1.45
C SER A 169 -4.92 -6.88 0.62
N ARG A 170 -5.24 -5.66 1.06
CA ARG A 170 -6.29 -4.83 0.45
C ARG A 170 -5.85 -4.38 -0.93
N GLN A 171 -6.68 -4.59 -1.95
CA GLN A 171 -6.56 -3.82 -3.19
C GLN A 171 -6.81 -2.35 -2.87
N CYS A 172 -5.72 -1.60 -2.75
CA CYS A 172 -5.70 -0.16 -2.59
C CYS A 172 -4.94 0.45 -3.77
N TYR A 173 -5.06 1.76 -3.93
CA TYR A 173 -4.38 2.53 -4.95
C TYR A 173 -3.91 3.86 -4.38
N LEU A 174 -3.02 4.53 -5.10
CA LEU A 174 -2.48 5.83 -4.71
C LEU A 174 -3.50 6.94 -4.96
N ILE A 175 -3.87 7.70 -3.92
CA ILE A 175 -4.67 8.92 -4.04
C ILE A 175 -3.78 10.09 -4.46
N SER A 176 -2.63 10.25 -3.80
CA SER A 176 -1.70 11.34 -4.04
C SER A 176 -0.32 10.97 -3.50
N PHE A 177 0.70 11.69 -3.95
CA PHE A 177 2.04 11.57 -3.40
C PHE A 177 2.70 12.94 -3.30
N ARG A 178 3.67 13.06 -2.39
CA ARG A 178 4.53 14.23 -2.23
C ARG A 178 5.98 13.76 -2.15
N GLN A 179 6.87 14.51 -2.79
CA GLN A 179 8.31 14.31 -2.68
C GLN A 179 8.95 15.65 -2.32
N GLU A 180 9.79 15.65 -1.29
CA GLU A 180 10.60 16.80 -0.90
C GLU A 180 11.92 16.31 -0.31
N GLU A 181 13.03 16.71 -0.93
CA GLU A 181 14.38 16.29 -0.52
C GLU A 181 14.50 14.77 -0.36
N ASP A 182 14.77 14.30 0.86
CA ASP A 182 14.95 12.90 1.23
C ASP A 182 13.64 12.21 1.64
N PHE A 183 12.50 12.89 1.55
CA PHE A 183 11.20 12.41 2.02
C PHE A 183 10.22 12.15 0.88
N LEU A 184 9.52 11.02 1.01
CA LEU A 184 8.39 10.65 0.17
C LEU A 184 7.17 10.42 1.05
N GLU A 185 6.01 10.89 0.58
CA GLU A 185 4.71 10.58 1.16
C GLU A 185 3.83 9.96 0.08
N PHE A 186 3.13 8.89 0.45
CA PHE A 186 2.08 8.27 -0.35
C PHE A 186 0.79 8.24 0.46
N HIS A 187 -0.28 8.81 -0.09
CA HIS A 187 -1.61 8.72 0.48
C HIS A 187 -2.41 7.63 -0.25
N LEU A 188 -2.82 6.60 0.47
CA LEU A 188 -3.47 5.42 -0.08
C LEU A 188 -5.00 5.49 0.04
N SER A 189 -5.70 4.80 -0.85
CA SER A 189 -7.17 4.80 -0.94
C SER A 189 -7.90 4.23 0.27
N ASP A 190 -7.21 3.52 1.14
CA ASP A 190 -7.73 3.03 2.42
C ASP A 190 -7.48 4.01 3.59
N GLY A 191 -7.00 5.22 3.27
CA GLY A 191 -6.78 6.34 4.17
C GLY A 191 -5.55 6.16 5.06
N PHE A 192 -4.63 5.28 4.68
CA PHE A 192 -3.29 5.21 5.28
C PHE A 192 -2.34 6.11 4.51
N TYR A 193 -1.35 6.62 5.23
CA TYR A 193 -0.21 7.32 4.68
C TYR A 193 1.02 6.46 4.88
N GLU A 194 1.86 6.40 3.85
CA GLU A 194 3.20 5.83 3.92
C GLU A 194 4.21 6.95 3.76
N VAL A 195 5.09 7.13 4.73
CA VAL A 195 6.12 8.18 4.74
C VAL A 195 7.48 7.53 4.77
N LEU A 196 8.32 7.83 3.78
CA LEU A 196 9.65 7.27 3.65
C LEU A 196 10.71 8.33 3.90
N HIS A 197 11.71 7.99 4.69
CA HIS A 197 12.98 8.70 4.76
C HIS A 197 14.00 7.92 3.91
N CYS A 198 14.24 8.37 2.68
CA CYS A 198 14.95 7.59 1.67
C CYS A 198 16.41 7.31 2.02
N THR A 199 17.10 8.26 2.66
CA THR A 199 18.51 8.13 3.05
C THR A 199 18.71 7.22 4.26
N GLU A 200 17.79 7.25 5.23
CA GLU A 200 17.85 6.44 6.45
C GLU A 200 17.13 5.09 6.30
N GLY A 201 16.44 4.85 5.18
CA GLY A 201 15.72 3.60 4.91
C GLY A 201 14.59 3.33 5.91
N VAL A 202 13.90 4.38 6.34
CA VAL A 202 12.78 4.32 7.29
C VAL A 202 11.45 4.47 6.55
N ILE A 203 10.46 3.65 6.93
CA ILE A 203 9.09 3.73 6.45
C ILE A 203 8.18 3.85 7.67
N LEU A 204 7.37 4.90 7.71
CA LEU A 204 6.27 5.04 8.66
C LEU A 204 4.96 4.76 7.96
N VAL A 205 4.12 3.99 8.63
CA VAL A 205 2.73 3.81 8.23
C VAL A 205 1.88 4.56 9.25
N ILE A 206 1.03 5.45 8.75
CA ILE A 206 0.26 6.38 9.56
C ILE A 206 -1.21 6.25 9.18
N LYS A 207 -2.08 6.16 10.18
CA LYS A 207 -3.53 6.22 10.00
C LYS A 207 -4.04 7.45 10.74
N GLU A 208 -4.65 8.38 10.00
CA GLU A 208 -5.12 9.69 10.50
C GLU A 208 -3.96 10.54 11.05
N SER A 209 -3.63 10.37 12.32
CA SER A 209 -2.48 10.97 13.03
C SER A 209 -1.67 9.98 13.84
N LEU A 210 -2.05 8.70 13.88
CA LEU A 210 -1.38 7.66 14.65
C LEU A 210 -0.37 6.90 13.79
N VAL A 211 0.87 6.80 14.28
CA VAL A 211 1.87 5.89 13.68
C VAL A 211 1.55 4.47 14.12
N ILE A 212 1.13 3.63 13.17
CA ILE A 212 0.76 2.24 13.45
C ILE A 212 1.93 1.27 13.22
N SER A 213 2.87 1.65 12.35
CA SER A 213 4.05 0.84 12.01
C SER A 213 5.24 1.75 11.68
N CYS A 214 6.43 1.27 12.03
CA CYS A 214 7.72 1.84 11.69
C CYS A 214 8.60 0.68 11.23
N LEU A 215 9.10 0.78 10.01
CA LEU A 215 9.95 -0.23 9.37
C LEU A 215 11.30 0.44 9.08
N VAL A 216 12.40 -0.24 9.40
CA VAL A 216 13.76 0.25 9.15
C VAL A 216 14.55 -0.87 8.47
N MET A 217 15.23 -0.55 7.37
CA MET A 217 16.08 -1.50 6.64
C MET A 217 15.36 -2.82 6.30
N ASN A 218 14.12 -2.74 5.83
CA ASN A 218 13.27 -3.89 5.49
C ASN A 218 12.91 -4.79 6.69
N SER A 219 12.84 -4.24 7.90
CA SER A 219 12.36 -4.97 9.08
C SER A 219 11.45 -4.10 9.97
N PRO A 220 10.40 -4.67 10.58
CA PRO A 220 9.61 -3.97 11.57
C PRO A 220 10.47 -3.63 12.79
N VAL A 221 10.32 -2.40 13.29
CA VAL A 221 10.99 -1.94 14.50
C VAL A 221 9.96 -1.83 15.60
N ARG A 222 10.15 -2.57 16.69
CA ARG A 222 9.43 -2.28 17.93
C ARG A 222 9.93 -0.98 18.52
N TRP A 223 9.06 -0.02 18.70
CA TRP A 223 9.34 1.16 19.50
C TRP A 223 8.57 1.12 20.82
N GLY A 224 9.19 1.66 21.86
CA GLY A 224 8.57 1.82 23.17
C GLY A 224 7.79 3.13 23.23
N LYS A 225 8.16 4.01 24.14
CA LYS A 225 7.53 5.33 24.29
C LYS A 225 7.90 6.33 23.19
N SER A 226 8.96 6.08 22.42
CA SER A 226 9.51 7.01 21.44
C SER A 226 9.93 6.29 20.18
N LEU A 227 9.65 6.89 19.01
CA LEU A 227 10.12 6.41 17.72
C LEU A 227 11.65 6.53 17.60
N PRO A 228 12.28 5.74 16.71
CA PRO A 228 13.65 5.99 16.29
C PRO A 228 13.84 7.43 15.80
N LYS A 229 15.07 7.97 15.89
CA LYS A 229 15.35 9.37 15.51
C LYS A 229 14.93 9.68 14.07
N ALA A 230 15.32 8.84 13.12
CA ALA A 230 14.98 9.02 11.70
C ALA A 230 13.45 8.93 11.45
N ALA A 231 12.75 8.04 12.17
CA ALA A 231 11.29 7.99 12.14
C ALA A 231 10.66 9.25 12.75
N SER A 232 11.23 9.80 13.82
CA SER A 232 10.72 11.04 14.41
C SER A 232 10.84 12.21 13.43
N LEU A 233 11.96 12.32 12.71
CA LEU A 233 12.17 13.33 11.66
C LEU A 233 11.16 13.17 10.52
N ALA A 234 10.92 11.93 10.06
CA ALA A 234 9.93 11.65 9.03
C ALA A 234 8.50 12.03 9.47
N LEU A 235 8.16 11.77 10.74
CA LEU A 235 6.87 12.18 11.30
C LEU A 235 6.74 13.70 11.41
N GLU A 236 7.78 14.39 11.87
CA GLU A 236 7.81 15.86 11.94
C GLU A 236 7.63 16.50 10.57
N TRP A 237 8.33 16.00 9.55
CA TRP A 237 8.15 16.44 8.16
C TRP A 237 6.73 16.18 7.63
N PHE A 238 6.17 15.01 7.93
CA PHE A 238 4.80 14.69 7.53
C PHE A 238 3.78 15.66 8.15
N LEU A 239 3.94 15.98 9.44
CA LEU A 239 3.04 16.88 10.17
C LEU A 239 3.21 18.35 9.78
N SER A 240 4.41 18.79 9.37
CA SER A 240 4.66 20.18 8.99
C SER A 240 4.06 20.56 7.64
N GLY A 241 3.90 19.57 6.75
CA GLY A 241 3.32 19.77 5.43
C GLY A 241 1.79 19.63 5.38
N ARG A 242 1.10 19.70 6.52
CA ARG A 242 -0.37 19.66 6.63
C ARG A 242 -0.95 20.99 7.06
#